data_AF-A0A7C1LJV5-F1
#
_entry.id   AF-A0A7C1LJV5-F1
#
_cell.length_a   1.000
_cell.length_b   1.000
_cell.length_c   1.000
_cell.angle_alpha   90.00
_cell.angle_beta   90.00
_cell.angle_gamma   90.00
#
_symmetry.space_group_name_H-M   'P 1'
#
loop_
_entity.id
_entity.type
_entity.pdbx_description
1 polymer ?
#
loop_
_entity_poly.entity_id
_entity_poly.type
_entity_poly.pdbx_seq_one_letter_code
_entity_poly.pdbx_strand_id
1 'polypeptide(L)'
;MNQPLKVDVEIIEGHGQYNPFKANIAKENPPEIYFDDSVYNEELAEKKKDLNFAIFEIYCYAKKQKFEKVLDESKNVMNIFFTSLYNAYTQKTGATKLKFEKVSHFVKYLTKNNKIPFTLSDLHNYLKKIGHFLSDKSNVKTKACNLYDLVSEFCVKQTNSVYHD
;
A
#
# COMPACT_ATOMS: atom_id res chain seq x y z
N MET A 1 1.38 9.04 -33.69
CA MET A 1 1.11 9.95 -32.56
C MET A 1 0.27 9.17 -31.56
N ASN A 2 0.81 8.79 -30.40
CA ASN A 2 0.06 8.04 -29.40
C ASN A 2 -0.75 9.01 -28.53
N GLN A 3 -2.08 8.86 -28.54
CA GLN A 3 -2.96 9.58 -27.62
C GLN A 3 -2.69 9.12 -26.17
N PRO A 4 -2.76 10.02 -25.18
CA PRO A 4 -2.65 9.65 -23.78
C PRO A 4 -3.90 8.88 -23.35
N LEU A 5 -3.71 7.70 -22.77
CA LEU A 5 -4.78 6.91 -22.13
C LEU A 5 -5.36 7.71 -20.95
N LYS A 6 -6.66 8.00 -21.03
CA LYS A 6 -7.43 8.57 -19.92
C LYS A 6 -7.59 7.49 -18.85
N VAL A 7 -6.95 7.69 -17.71
CA VAL A 7 -7.08 6.82 -16.53
C VAL A 7 -8.30 7.29 -15.75
N ASP A 8 -9.37 6.49 -15.72
CA ASP A 8 -10.50 6.76 -14.83
C ASP A 8 -10.17 6.25 -13.41
N VAL A 9 -9.96 7.23 -12.52
CA VAL A 9 -9.64 7.06 -11.11
C VAL A 9 -10.83 7.54 -10.28
N GLU A 10 -11.41 6.68 -9.45
CA GLU A 10 -12.38 7.12 -8.45
C GLU A 10 -11.63 7.83 -7.30
N ILE A 11 -11.80 9.14 -7.26
CA ILE A 11 -11.38 9.99 -6.15
C ILE A 11 -12.42 9.81 -5.05
N ILE A 12 -11.99 9.53 -3.81
CA ILE A 12 -12.92 9.59 -2.67
C ILE A 12 -13.24 11.07 -2.43
N GLU A 13 -14.53 11.41 -2.48
CA GLU A 13 -15.03 12.71 -2.00
C GLU A 13 -14.57 12.92 -0.56
N GLY A 14 -13.60 13.82 -0.39
CA GLY A 14 -12.85 14.02 0.84
C GLY A 14 -11.37 14.25 0.54
N HIS A 15 -11.05 15.44 0.02
CA HIS A 15 -9.68 15.96 -0.14
C HIS A 15 -8.64 14.97 -0.71
N GLY A 16 -8.73 14.66 -2.01
CA GLY A 16 -7.58 14.27 -2.82
C GLY A 16 -6.84 12.98 -2.45
N GLN A 17 -7.44 12.09 -1.67
CA GLN A 17 -6.79 10.82 -1.28
C GLN A 17 -7.17 9.68 -2.24
N TYR A 18 -6.16 9.16 -2.93
CA TYR A 18 -6.22 7.97 -3.78
C TYR A 18 -6.42 6.70 -2.93
N ASN A 19 -7.43 5.89 -3.27
CA ASN A 19 -7.70 4.62 -2.61
C ASN A 19 -7.67 3.47 -3.65
N PRO A 20 -6.60 2.66 -3.67
CA PRO A 20 -6.46 1.54 -4.59
C PRO A 20 -7.28 0.30 -4.18
N PHE A 21 -8.31 0.43 -3.34
CA PHE A 21 -9.10 -0.72 -2.87
C PHE A 21 -10.61 -0.59 -3.14
N LYS A 22 -11.04 0.51 -3.76
CA LYS A 22 -12.40 0.60 -4.32
C LYS A 22 -12.40 0.12 -5.76
N ALA A 23 -13.03 -1.01 -6.03
CA ALA A 23 -13.40 -1.43 -7.39
C ALA A 23 -14.70 -2.23 -7.37
N ASN A 24 -15.63 -1.83 -8.25
CA ASN A 24 -16.83 -2.57 -8.60
C ASN A 24 -16.48 -3.99 -9.07
N ILE A 25 -17.22 -4.97 -8.57
CA ILE A 25 -16.97 -6.39 -8.79
C ILE A 25 -17.69 -6.85 -10.05
N ALA A 26 -17.10 -6.64 -11.23
CA ALA A 26 -17.46 -7.40 -12.42
C ALA A 26 -16.50 -8.58 -12.56
N LYS A 27 -17.05 -9.80 -12.70
CA LYS A 27 -16.28 -11.02 -12.97
C LYS A 27 -15.82 -11.00 -14.42
N GLU A 28 -14.58 -10.61 -14.66
CA GLU A 28 -13.87 -10.91 -15.89
C GLU A 28 -12.81 -11.98 -15.58
N ASN A 29 -12.77 -13.05 -16.37
CA ASN A 29 -11.70 -14.04 -16.32
C ASN A 29 -10.47 -13.44 -17.00
N PRO A 30 -9.41 -13.03 -16.28
CA PRO A 30 -8.29 -12.35 -16.90
C PRO A 30 -7.43 -13.38 -17.65
N PRO A 31 -6.94 -13.05 -18.86
CA PRO A 31 -5.98 -13.90 -19.57
C PRO A 31 -4.69 -14.06 -18.74
N GLU A 32 -4.12 -15.26 -18.74
CA GLU A 32 -2.94 -15.72 -17.99
C GLU A 32 -1.93 -14.61 -17.64
N ILE A 33 -1.95 -14.12 -16.41
CA ILE A 33 -1.19 -12.94 -15.99
C ILE A 33 0.30 -13.26 -16.04
N TYR A 34 1.03 -12.56 -16.92
CA TYR A 34 2.49 -12.57 -16.89
C TYR A 34 2.94 -11.79 -15.65
N PHE A 35 3.66 -12.48 -14.76
CA PHE A 35 4.22 -11.90 -13.55
C PHE A 35 5.70 -12.25 -13.49
N ASP A 36 6.56 -11.24 -13.50
CA ASP A 36 8.00 -11.42 -13.42
C ASP A 36 8.43 -11.44 -11.95
N ASP A 37 8.59 -12.65 -11.40
CA ASP A 37 8.98 -12.85 -10.00
C ASP A 37 10.36 -12.27 -9.68
N SER A 38 11.28 -12.25 -10.65
CA SER A 38 12.62 -11.69 -10.44
C SER A 38 12.54 -10.18 -10.24
N VAL A 39 11.85 -9.47 -11.14
CA VAL A 39 11.63 -8.03 -11.03
C VAL A 39 10.83 -7.70 -9.77
N TYR A 40 9.79 -8.48 -9.48
CA TYR A 40 8.99 -8.28 -8.28
C TYR A 40 9.81 -8.41 -6.99
N ASN A 41 10.63 -9.47 -6.86
CA ASN A 41 11.40 -9.71 -5.65
C ASN A 41 12.47 -8.65 -5.42
N GLU A 42 13.13 -8.20 -6.50
CA GLU A 42 14.09 -7.09 -6.46
C GLU A 42 13.42 -5.80 -5.96
N GLU A 43 12.30 -5.42 -6.56
CA GLU A 43 11.56 -4.21 -6.17
C GLU A 43 10.98 -4.32 -4.76
N LEU A 44 10.48 -5.50 -4.37
CA LEU A 44 9.96 -5.68 -3.02
C LEU A 44 11.06 -5.48 -1.98
N ALA A 45 12.27 -5.99 -2.24
CA ALA A 45 13.41 -5.81 -1.34
C ALA A 45 13.80 -4.33 -1.21
N GLU A 46 13.77 -3.58 -2.30
CA GLU A 46 14.01 -2.14 -2.27
C GLU A 46 12.90 -1.41 -1.50
N LYS A 47 11.62 -1.67 -1.79
CA LYS A 47 10.51 -0.96 -1.15
C LYS A 47 10.34 -1.31 0.33
N LYS A 48 10.80 -2.49 0.76
CA LYS A 48 10.93 -2.82 2.20
C LYS A 48 11.94 -1.90 2.91
N LYS A 49 13.02 -1.47 2.23
CA LYS A 49 13.98 -0.49 2.81
C LYS A 49 13.35 0.87 2.98
N ASP A 50 12.63 1.35 1.96
CA ASP A 50 11.87 2.62 2.03
C ASP A 50 10.85 2.59 3.17
N LEU A 51 10.16 1.46 3.33
CA LEU A 51 9.20 1.25 4.42
C LEU A 51 9.85 1.30 5.80
N ASN A 52 11.04 0.70 5.96
CA ASN A 52 11.83 0.74 7.19
C ASN A 52 12.32 2.17 7.50
N PHE A 53 12.67 2.95 6.48
CA PHE A 53 13.02 4.36 6.66
C PHE A 53 11.81 5.19 7.11
N ALA A 54 10.65 5.02 6.46
CA ALA A 54 9.42 5.71 6.81
C ALA A 54 9.01 5.45 8.27
N ILE A 55 9.04 4.21 8.74
CA ILE A 55 8.69 3.89 10.14
C ILE A 55 9.71 4.49 11.13
N PHE A 56 10.99 4.56 10.77
CA PHE A 56 12.01 5.21 11.58
C PHE A 56 11.77 6.72 11.71
N GLU A 57 11.40 7.40 10.62
CA GLU A 57 11.04 8.82 10.66
C GLU A 57 9.80 9.08 11.54
N ILE A 58 8.77 8.26 11.39
CA ILE A 58 7.56 8.33 12.22
C ILE A 58 7.92 8.15 13.70
N TYR A 59 8.78 7.17 14.03
CA TYR A 59 9.28 6.97 15.38
C TYR A 59 10.03 8.20 15.91
N CYS A 60 10.85 8.84 15.08
CA CYS A 60 11.54 10.08 15.45
C CYS A 60 10.57 11.23 15.75
N TYR A 61 9.48 11.36 14.99
CA TYR A 61 8.42 12.33 15.28
C TYR A 61 7.69 12.00 16.58
N ALA A 62 7.39 10.72 16.84
CA ALA A 62 6.76 10.28 18.08
C ALA A 62 7.64 10.59 19.30
N LYS A 63 8.96 10.33 19.22
CA LYS A 63 9.92 10.68 20.28
C LYS A 63 10.00 12.18 20.55
N LYS A 64 9.86 13.00 19.51
CA LYS A 64 9.80 14.47 19.62
C LYS A 64 8.40 14.99 19.98
N GLN A 65 7.45 14.10 20.28
CA GLN A 65 6.05 14.43 20.60
C GLN A 65 5.34 15.23 19.49
N LYS A 66 5.77 15.10 18.23
CA LYS A 66 5.15 15.74 17.07
C LYS A 66 3.98 14.90 16.56
N PHE A 67 2.92 14.78 17.35
CA PHE A 67 1.80 13.85 17.09
C PHE A 67 1.04 14.14 15.80
N GLU A 68 0.90 15.40 15.39
CA GLU A 68 0.30 15.75 14.09
C GLU A 68 1.12 15.20 12.92
N LYS A 69 2.46 15.25 13.01
CA LYS A 69 3.35 14.66 12.01
C LYS A 69 3.26 13.14 11.99
N VAL A 70 3.20 12.51 13.17
CA VAL A 70 2.97 11.05 13.25
C VAL A 70 1.67 10.67 12.52
N LEU A 71 0.58 11.42 12.72
CA LEU A 71 -0.69 11.16 12.03
C LEU A 71 -0.60 11.35 10.52
N ASP A 72 0.01 12.45 10.09
CA ASP A 72 0.09 12.82 8.67
C ASP A 72 0.89 11.79 7.87
N GLU A 73 2.02 11.34 8.42
CA GLU A 73 2.86 10.33 7.78
C GLU A 73 2.23 8.93 7.87
N SER A 74 1.73 8.53 9.04
CA SER A 74 1.28 7.16 9.27
C SER A 74 0.01 6.80 8.48
N LYS A 75 -0.88 7.77 8.19
CA LYS A 75 -2.17 7.47 7.52
C LYS A 75 -2.03 6.92 6.11
N ASN A 76 -0.89 7.16 5.45
CA ASN A 76 -0.67 6.85 4.04
C ASN A 76 0.40 5.80 3.78
N VAL A 77 1.12 5.31 4.79
CA VAL A 77 2.26 4.40 4.62
C VAL A 77 1.95 3.20 3.74
N MET A 78 0.82 2.52 3.98
CA MET A 78 0.41 1.35 3.18
C MET A 78 0.15 1.71 1.71
N ASN A 79 -0.55 2.82 1.47
CA ASN A 79 -0.86 3.27 0.11
C ASN A 79 0.41 3.67 -0.65
N ILE A 80 1.32 4.38 0.01
CA ILE A 80 2.62 4.78 -0.55
C ILE A 80 3.43 3.53 -0.91
N PHE A 81 3.51 2.55 0.00
CA PHE A 81 4.23 1.30 -0.22
C PHE A 81 3.72 0.55 -1.46
N PHE A 82 2.42 0.25 -1.53
CA PHE A 82 1.87 -0.52 -2.65
C PHE A 82 1.90 0.24 -3.98
N THR A 83 1.70 1.56 -3.94
CA THR A 83 1.77 2.40 -5.15
C THR A 83 3.21 2.47 -5.66
N SER A 84 4.19 2.66 -4.77
CA SER A 84 5.61 2.67 -5.12
C SER A 84 6.07 1.34 -5.72
N LEU A 85 5.69 0.23 -5.07
CA LEU A 85 6.00 -1.11 -5.55
C LEU A 85 5.38 -1.40 -6.92
N TYR A 86 4.11 -1.03 -7.11
CA TYR A 86 3.44 -1.14 -8.41
C TYR A 86 4.17 -0.33 -9.48
N ASN A 87 4.46 0.96 -9.22
CA ASN A 87 5.12 1.82 -10.19
C ASN A 87 6.49 1.29 -10.60
N ALA A 88 7.28 0.82 -9.64
CA ALA A 88 8.62 0.32 -9.91
C ALA A 88 8.58 -1.02 -10.69
N TYR A 89 7.70 -1.94 -10.29
CA TYR A 89 7.48 -3.20 -11.01
C TYR A 89 7.03 -2.96 -12.46
N THR A 90 6.08 -2.04 -12.66
CA THR A 90 5.51 -1.74 -13.98
C THR A 90 6.51 -1.03 -14.90
N GLN A 91 7.38 -0.18 -14.33
CA GLN A 91 8.44 0.49 -15.07
C GLN A 91 9.48 -0.50 -15.60
N LYS A 92 9.89 -1.50 -14.81
CA LYS A 92 10.90 -2.50 -15.20
C LYS A 92 10.36 -3.62 -16.10
N THR A 93 9.09 -4.01 -15.94
CA THR A 93 8.49 -5.07 -16.78
C THR A 93 8.06 -4.59 -18.17
N GLY A 94 7.92 -3.27 -18.36
CA GLY A 94 7.57 -2.65 -19.63
C GLY A 94 6.07 -2.71 -19.95
N ALA A 95 5.55 -1.66 -20.58
CA ALA A 95 4.11 -1.47 -20.83
C ALA A 95 3.46 -2.59 -21.67
N THR A 96 4.22 -3.28 -22.53
CA THR A 96 3.72 -4.36 -23.40
C THR A 96 3.50 -5.69 -22.67
N LYS A 97 4.04 -5.84 -21.46
CA LYS A 97 3.86 -7.05 -20.62
C LYS A 97 2.91 -6.84 -19.44
N LEU A 98 2.40 -5.62 -19.27
CA LEU A 98 1.58 -5.24 -18.12
C LEU A 98 0.14 -5.75 -18.27
N LYS A 99 -0.34 -6.50 -17.27
CA LYS A 99 -1.77 -6.88 -17.18
C LYS A 99 -2.54 -6.23 -16.03
N PHE A 100 -1.87 -5.40 -15.23
CA PHE A 100 -2.52 -4.69 -14.12
C PHE A 100 -2.82 -3.26 -14.54
N GLU A 101 -4.09 -2.93 -14.72
CA GLU A 101 -4.53 -1.57 -15.05
C GLU A 101 -4.52 -0.64 -13.82
N LYS A 102 -4.55 -1.21 -12.62
CA LYS A 102 -4.71 -0.50 -11.35
C LYS A 102 -3.86 -1.15 -10.26
N VAL A 103 -3.39 -0.33 -9.31
CA VAL A 103 -2.73 -0.81 -8.08
C VAL A 103 -3.61 -1.82 -7.35
N SER A 104 -4.93 -1.62 -7.36
CA SER A 104 -5.92 -2.54 -6.79
C SER A 104 -5.81 -3.97 -7.35
N HIS A 105 -5.67 -4.09 -8.67
CA HIS A 105 -5.56 -5.37 -9.36
C HIS A 105 -4.22 -6.04 -9.03
N PHE A 106 -3.15 -5.25 -8.97
CA PHE A 106 -1.83 -5.72 -8.56
C PHE A 106 -1.84 -6.26 -7.13
N VAL A 107 -2.34 -5.50 -6.15
CA VAL A 107 -2.40 -5.96 -4.75
C VAL A 107 -3.32 -7.17 -4.59
N LYS A 108 -4.44 -7.22 -5.31
CA LYS A 108 -5.32 -8.40 -5.36
C LYS A 108 -4.59 -9.64 -5.91
N TYR A 109 -3.74 -9.47 -6.90
CA TYR A 109 -2.90 -10.56 -7.39
C TYR A 109 -1.87 -11.00 -6.35
N LEU A 110 -1.16 -10.04 -5.72
CA LEU A 110 -0.14 -10.36 -4.72
C LEU A 110 -0.72 -11.16 -3.55
N THR A 111 -1.87 -10.72 -3.03
CA THR A 111 -2.58 -11.40 -1.93
C THR A 111 -3.10 -12.78 -2.35
N LYS A 112 -3.69 -12.93 -3.54
CA LYS A 112 -4.22 -14.21 -4.03
C LYS A 112 -3.13 -15.25 -4.26
N ASN A 113 -1.93 -14.81 -4.65
CA ASN A 113 -0.80 -15.69 -4.96
C ASN A 113 0.25 -15.73 -3.84
N ASN A 114 -0.10 -15.31 -2.62
CA ASN A 114 0.76 -15.32 -1.44
C ASN A 114 2.13 -14.63 -1.64
N LYS A 115 2.21 -13.64 -2.54
CA LYS A 115 3.43 -12.86 -2.80
C LYS A 115 3.72 -11.85 -1.68
N ILE A 116 2.71 -11.53 -0.88
CA ILE A 116 2.82 -10.70 0.33
C ILE A 116 2.20 -11.43 1.53
N PRO A 117 2.64 -11.17 2.77
CA PRO A 117 2.16 -11.81 4.00
C PRO A 117 0.80 -11.29 4.46
N PHE A 118 -0.04 -10.80 3.54
CA PHE A 118 -1.33 -10.22 3.84
C PHE A 118 -2.41 -10.86 2.99
N THR A 119 -3.55 -11.15 3.62
CA THR A 119 -4.79 -11.41 2.88
C THR A 119 -5.45 -10.09 2.49
N LEU A 120 -6.39 -10.12 1.53
CA LEU A 120 -7.24 -8.94 1.27
C LEU A 120 -8.05 -8.53 2.51
N SER A 121 -8.45 -9.49 3.33
CA SER A 121 -9.18 -9.21 4.56
C SER A 121 -8.32 -8.44 5.55
N ASP A 122 -7.04 -8.81 5.70
CA ASP A 122 -6.08 -8.08 6.54
C ASP A 122 -6.00 -6.62 6.07
N LEU A 123 -5.76 -6.39 4.78
CA LEU A 123 -5.62 -5.05 4.21
C LEU A 123 -6.88 -4.20 4.38
N HIS A 124 -8.07 -4.78 4.16
CA HIS A 124 -9.33 -4.09 4.43
C HIS A 124 -9.50 -3.74 5.92
N ASN A 125 -9.12 -4.64 6.82
CA ASN A 125 -9.18 -4.40 8.26
C ASN A 125 -8.23 -3.28 8.67
N TYR A 126 -7.03 -3.20 8.10
CA TYR A 126 -6.11 -2.07 8.29
C TYR A 126 -6.78 -0.75 7.90
N LEU A 127 -7.30 -0.64 6.67
CA LEU A 127 -7.94 0.59 6.20
C LEU A 127 -9.14 0.99 7.07
N LYS A 128 -9.94 0.02 7.51
CA LYS A 128 -11.06 0.25 8.43
C LYS A 128 -10.57 0.82 9.77
N LYS A 129 -9.50 0.25 10.35
CA LYS A 129 -8.90 0.75 11.59
C LYS A 129 -8.33 2.16 11.43
N ILE A 130 -7.62 2.44 10.33
CA ILE A 130 -7.12 3.80 10.02
C ILE A 130 -8.28 4.79 9.97
N GLY A 131 -9.33 4.50 9.20
CA GLY A 131 -10.52 5.35 9.11
C GLY A 131 -11.21 5.57 10.44
N HIS A 132 -11.28 4.53 11.29
CA HIS A 132 -11.81 4.64 12.65
C HIS A 132 -10.94 5.56 13.52
N PHE A 133 -9.62 5.39 13.54
CA PHE A 133 -8.73 6.25 14.35
C PHE A 133 -8.78 7.72 13.93
N LEU A 134 -8.88 7.99 12.63
CA LEU A 134 -8.95 9.36 12.13
C LEU A 134 -10.29 10.03 12.46
N SER A 135 -11.40 9.29 12.40
CA SER A 135 -12.76 9.81 12.64
C SER A 135 -13.20 9.82 14.11
N ASP A 136 -12.56 9.04 14.97
CA ASP A 136 -12.87 8.99 16.40
C ASP A 136 -12.65 10.36 17.11
N LYS A 137 -13.30 10.59 18.25
CA LYS A 137 -13.25 11.84 19.03
C LYS A 137 -12.05 11.93 19.98
N SER A 138 -11.17 10.94 20.00
CA SER A 138 -9.96 10.95 20.82
C SER A 138 -9.00 12.09 20.44
N ASN A 139 -8.13 12.47 21.39
CA ASN A 139 -7.14 13.52 21.18
C ASN A 139 -6.05 13.09 20.19
N VAL A 140 -5.35 14.08 19.62
CA VAL A 140 -4.30 13.88 18.60
C VAL A 140 -3.23 12.87 19.00
N LYS A 141 -2.82 12.87 20.28
CA LYS A 141 -1.82 11.95 20.82
C LYS A 141 -2.31 10.50 20.77
N THR A 142 -3.54 10.26 21.21
CA THR A 142 -4.14 8.92 21.22
C THR A 142 -4.26 8.38 19.80
N LYS A 143 -4.75 9.21 18.87
CA LYS A 143 -4.82 8.83 17.45
C LYS A 143 -3.45 8.52 16.88
N ALA A 144 -2.45 9.36 17.16
CA ALA A 144 -1.09 9.18 16.69
C ALA A 144 -0.46 7.86 17.18
N CYS A 145 -0.63 7.54 18.47
CA CYS A 145 -0.15 6.28 19.04
C CYS A 145 -0.84 5.08 18.40
N ASN A 146 -2.17 5.07 18.33
CA ASN A 146 -2.92 3.97 17.72
C ASN A 146 -2.54 3.73 16.25
N LEU A 147 -2.33 4.83 15.51
CA LEU A 147 -1.94 4.74 14.10
C LEU A 147 -0.49 4.28 13.95
N TYR A 148 0.42 4.74 14.81
CA TYR A 148 1.80 4.27 14.83
C TYR A 148 1.88 2.76 15.14
N ASP A 149 1.14 2.27 16.12
CA ASP A 149 1.13 0.85 16.48
C ASP A 149 0.63 -0.01 15.31
N LEU A 150 -0.45 0.44 14.66
CA LEU A 150 -1.02 -0.23 13.50
C LEU A 150 -0.04 -0.27 12.31
N VAL A 151 0.62 0.85 12.00
CA VAL A 151 1.61 0.91 10.92
C VAL A 151 2.85 0.11 11.26
N SER A 152 3.28 0.10 12.53
CA SER A 152 4.39 -0.73 12.99
C SER A 152 4.11 -2.20 12.78
N GLU A 153 2.90 -2.66 13.10
CA GLU A 153 2.44 -4.04 12.83
C GLU A 153 2.54 -4.38 11.34
N PHE A 154 2.06 -3.48 10.47
CA PHE A 154 2.16 -3.64 9.01
C PHE A 154 3.62 -3.75 8.56
N CYS A 155 4.48 -2.84 9.00
CA CYS A 155 5.90 -2.83 8.63
C CYS A 155 6.62 -4.10 9.11
N VAL A 156 6.42 -4.52 10.36
CA VAL A 156 7.04 -5.72 10.92
C VAL A 156 6.60 -6.96 10.16
N LYS A 157 5.30 -7.12 9.89
CA LYS A 157 4.80 -8.27 9.14
C LYS A 157 5.37 -8.31 7.72
N GLN A 158 5.51 -7.14 7.09
CA GLN A 158 6.10 -7.03 5.75
C GLN A 158 7.61 -7.31 5.74
N THR A 159 8.36 -6.83 6.72
CA THR A 159 9.82 -7.02 6.77
C THR A 159 10.19 -8.44 7.18
N ASN A 160 9.41 -9.09 8.05
CA ASN A 160 9.65 -10.46 8.53
C ASN A 160 9.15 -11.55 7.58
N SER A 161 8.51 -11.22 6.45
CA SER A 161 8.25 -12.22 5.42
C SER A 161 9.57 -12.63 4.76
N VAL A 162 10.16 -13.70 5.29
CA VAL A 162 11.24 -14.45 4.66
C VAL A 162 10.62 -15.20 3.49
N TYR A 163 11.17 -15.02 2.29
CA TYR A 163 10.80 -15.83 1.15
C TYR A 163 11.20 -17.28 1.45
N HIS A 164 10.21 -18.18 1.44
CA HIS A 164 10.50 -19.58 1.18
C HIS A 164 10.66 -19.69 -0.34
N ASP A 165 11.90 -19.90 -0.76
CA ASP A 165 12.27 -20.25 -2.15
C ASP A 165 11.47 -21.44 -2.68
#